data_AF-A0A0J6I6F8-F1
#
_entry.id   AF-A0A0J6I6F8-F1
#
_cell.length_a   1.000
_cell.length_b   1.000
_cell.length_c   1.000
_cell.angle_alpha   90.00
_cell.angle_beta   90.00
_cell.angle_gamma   90.00
#
_symmetry.space_group_name_H-M   'P 1'
#
loop_
_entity.id
_entity.type
_entity.pdbx_description
1 polymer ?
#
loop_
_entity_poly.entity_id
_entity_poly.type
_entity_poly.pdbx_seq_one_letter_code
_entity_poly.pdbx_strand_id
1 'polypeptide(L)'
;MEGSPVSRGYRAILALREVEFADRMKKGEILPLIFPHNFSSIFIVVAVLLVPWPRHNAFRFARHFAFCVVLYLNTLTIVNCRTLGMANSYGVGMGFIWHTIWSATLLVFRDVQGEFKRIERTREVRERRSNGVNAEANGHKNLQFWQSEISSPGNGGLSKTSGEKTTNSLQCRAKYRWQSYPEKFSHRFTWVLDVSMFSFRGTGWNWGNPTLPPSVADPPTKYVLMSVLKKTFIHYLRLDLVKILMVRDSYFWGLVDSPHPPFLAPLGHFAGFFAHIYRHFLIYLGIVSSLTTLHGYLCIAYLLLSLFYGSSTRITVPIEAPWLYRGLFGPFSSVFDYGLAGGWGKWWHQIFRYGFVSPSDWMFQYLPRFLRKKPIFLFLRAMIAFMLSGLIHACGSYTQFAPTHPLSGPFLFFILQFLGIVAQGLTSHLLSHLPFPLPKWLKQWGNVAFTITWILLTGPLVANDFSRGGIWLFEPVPISPLRGFGFGTPDEGWWCWHGKWFRMWKGEKWWQRGIQIL
;
A
#
# COMPACT_ATOMS: atom_id res chain seq x y z
N MET A 1 12.43 31.65 -41.35
CA MET A 1 12.04 30.37 -41.98
C MET A 1 11.15 29.65 -40.99
N GLU A 2 9.85 29.72 -41.27
CA GLU A 2 8.81 28.93 -40.63
C GLU A 2 9.01 27.44 -40.90
N GLY A 3 8.44 26.60 -40.03
CA GLY A 3 7.86 25.33 -40.47
C GLY A 3 8.77 24.10 -40.44
N SER A 4 8.97 23.54 -39.25
CA SER A 4 8.97 22.09 -39.07
C SER A 4 8.33 21.77 -37.72
N PRO A 5 7.06 21.33 -37.67
CA PRO A 5 6.51 20.79 -36.44
C PRO A 5 7.14 19.42 -36.24
N VAL A 6 8.18 19.34 -35.40
CA VAL A 6 8.66 18.05 -34.88
C VAL A 6 7.42 17.30 -34.38
N SER A 7 7.19 16.10 -34.92
CA SER A 7 5.97 15.34 -34.67
C SER A 7 5.72 15.24 -33.17
N ARG A 8 4.59 15.76 -32.67
CA ARG A 8 4.22 15.73 -31.26
C ARG A 8 3.80 14.30 -30.86
N GLY A 9 4.76 13.39 -30.81
CA GLY A 9 4.57 12.04 -30.28
C GLY A 9 4.93 11.98 -28.79
N TYR A 10 4.29 11.06 -28.06
CA TYR A 10 4.59 10.71 -26.66
C TYR A 10 6.10 10.60 -26.36
N ARG A 11 6.88 10.00 -27.26
CA ARG A 11 8.33 9.81 -27.13
C ARG A 11 9.13 11.12 -27.18
N ALA A 12 8.70 12.08 -27.99
CA ALA A 12 9.34 13.39 -28.03
C ALA A 12 9.21 14.12 -26.68
N ILE A 13 8.05 14.01 -26.03
CA ILE A 13 7.81 14.58 -24.69
C ILE A 13 8.71 13.92 -23.64
N LEU A 14 8.88 12.59 -23.71
CA LEU A 14 9.81 11.87 -22.82
C LEU A 14 11.25 12.35 -23.02
N ALA A 15 11.73 12.40 -24.26
CA ALA A 15 13.10 12.84 -24.57
C ALA A 15 13.36 14.29 -24.12
N LEU A 16 12.40 15.19 -24.32
CA LEU A 16 12.49 16.57 -23.85
C LEU A 16 12.64 16.64 -22.32
N ARG A 17 11.85 15.85 -21.57
CA ARG A 17 11.94 15.80 -20.11
C ARG A 17 13.26 15.22 -19.61
N GLU A 18 13.81 14.22 -20.30
CA GLU A 18 15.14 13.66 -19.96
C GLU A 18 16.25 14.70 -20.12
N VAL A 19 16.22 15.49 -21.20
CA VAL A 19 17.17 16.58 -21.43
C VAL A 19 17.03 17.67 -20.36
N GLU A 20 15.80 18.09 -20.07
CA GLU A 20 15.53 19.12 -19.05
C GLU A 20 15.96 18.65 -17.65
N PHE A 21 15.71 17.38 -17.31
CA PHE A 21 16.17 16.78 -16.06
C PHE A 21 17.70 16.80 -15.97
N ALA A 22 18.40 16.41 -17.04
CA ALA A 22 19.86 16.43 -17.07
C ALA A 22 20.43 17.85 -16.95
N ASP A 23 19.77 18.86 -17.54
CA ASP A 23 20.17 20.26 -17.44
C ASP A 23 20.01 20.81 -16.00
N ARG A 24 18.86 20.56 -15.37
CA ARG A 24 18.61 21.00 -13.98
C ARG A 24 19.50 20.29 -12.96
N MET A 25 19.82 19.02 -13.21
CA MET A 25 20.84 18.28 -12.46
C MET A 25 22.22 18.93 -12.57
N LYS A 26 22.63 19.36 -13.78
CA LYS A 26 23.92 20.06 -13.99
C LYS A 26 23.97 21.43 -13.33
N LYS A 27 22.85 22.15 -13.33
CA LYS A 27 22.71 23.45 -12.64
C LYS A 27 22.68 23.34 -11.11
N GLY A 28 22.52 22.14 -10.57
CA GLY A 28 22.43 21.91 -9.12
C GLY A 28 21.09 22.30 -8.50
N GLU A 29 20.07 22.58 -9.32
CA GLU A 29 18.70 22.88 -8.85
C GLU A 29 18.01 21.66 -8.24
N ILE A 30 18.37 20.47 -8.74
CA ILE A 30 17.84 19.19 -8.28
C ILE A 30 18.99 18.25 -7.93
N LEU A 31 18.82 17.51 -6.85
CA LEU A 31 19.77 16.49 -6.42
C LEU A 31 19.29 15.10 -6.85
N PRO A 32 20.22 14.18 -7.18
CA PRO A 32 19.85 12.80 -7.42
C PRO A 32 19.40 12.12 -6.14
N LEU A 33 18.51 11.13 -6.26
CA LEU A 33 18.21 10.20 -5.18
C LEU A 33 19.31 9.14 -5.08
N ILE A 34 20.06 9.14 -3.99
CA ILE A 34 21.23 8.28 -3.77
C ILE A 34 21.00 7.34 -2.58
N PHE A 35 21.18 6.04 -2.82
CA PHE A 35 21.30 5.03 -1.78
C PHE A 35 22.77 4.80 -1.38
N PRO A 36 23.11 4.68 -0.09
CA PRO A 36 22.23 4.64 1.09
C PRO A 36 21.91 6.00 1.71
N HIS A 37 22.55 7.09 1.29
CA HIS A 37 22.55 8.39 2.00
C HIS A 37 21.17 8.99 2.22
N ASN A 38 20.35 9.09 1.17
CA ASN A 38 18.99 9.63 1.29
C ASN A 38 18.05 8.71 2.11
N PHE A 39 18.44 7.45 2.32
CA PHE A 39 17.69 6.46 3.09
C PHE A 39 18.23 6.31 4.52
N SER A 40 19.14 7.19 4.95
CA SER A 40 19.68 7.27 6.32
C SER A 40 18.59 7.25 7.40
N SER A 41 17.45 7.91 7.14
CA SER A 41 16.29 7.93 8.04
C SER A 41 15.72 6.55 8.37
N ILE A 42 15.73 5.61 7.41
CA ILE A 42 15.29 4.22 7.64
C ILE A 42 16.22 3.54 8.65
N PHE A 43 17.53 3.69 8.45
CA PHE A 43 18.52 3.08 9.33
C PHE A 43 18.44 3.65 10.75
N ILE A 44 18.15 4.95 10.91
CA ILE A 44 17.93 5.58 12.23
C ILE A 44 16.73 4.96 12.95
N VAL A 45 15.59 4.81 12.27
CA VAL A 45 14.39 4.20 12.87
C VAL A 45 14.67 2.76 13.31
N VAL A 46 15.31 1.96 12.45
CA VAL A 46 15.68 0.58 12.77
C VAL A 46 16.62 0.54 13.97
N ALA A 47 17.67 1.38 13.99
CA ALA A 47 18.64 1.44 15.09
C ALA A 47 17.96 1.80 16.43
N VAL A 48 17.07 2.79 16.44
CA VAL A 48 16.36 3.20 17.66
C VAL A 48 15.41 2.12 18.16
N LEU A 49 14.75 1.38 17.28
CA LEU A 49 13.82 0.30 17.68
C LEU A 49 14.53 -0.98 18.13
N LEU A 50 15.79 -1.19 17.71
CA LEU A 50 16.61 -2.33 18.11
C LEU A 50 17.08 -2.28 19.56
N VAL A 51 17.17 -1.09 20.16
CA VAL A 51 17.61 -0.95 21.54
C VAL A 51 16.43 -1.21 22.48
N PRO A 52 16.56 -2.09 23.49
CA PRO A 52 15.52 -2.32 24.48
C PRO A 52 15.52 -1.14 25.45
N TRP A 53 14.37 -0.50 25.67
CA TRP A 53 14.33 0.73 26.47
C TRP A 53 13.58 0.52 27.79
N PRO A 54 14.06 1.10 28.91
CA PRO A 54 13.26 1.21 30.13
C PRO A 54 11.99 2.02 29.87
N ARG A 55 10.85 1.58 30.42
CA ARG A 55 9.53 2.20 30.18
C ARG A 55 9.36 3.60 30.80
N HIS A 56 10.29 4.07 31.64
CA HIS A 56 10.23 5.35 32.35
C HIS A 56 11.45 6.25 32.10
N ASN A 57 11.20 7.56 31.90
CA ASN A 57 12.15 8.68 31.73
C ASN A 57 13.08 8.64 30.50
N ALA A 58 13.80 9.76 30.28
CA ALA A 58 14.83 10.14 29.28
C ALA A 58 14.75 9.57 27.85
N PHE A 59 14.59 8.26 27.69
CA PHE A 59 14.46 7.56 26.42
C PHE A 59 13.21 7.93 25.61
N ARG A 60 12.15 8.43 26.26
CA ARG A 60 11.04 9.05 25.53
C ARG A 60 11.54 10.25 24.73
N PHE A 61 12.36 11.12 25.32
CA PHE A 61 12.94 12.27 24.61
C PHE A 61 13.89 11.83 23.50
N ALA A 62 14.69 10.78 23.71
CA ALA A 62 15.56 10.22 22.66
C ALA A 62 14.77 9.74 21.42
N ARG A 63 13.61 9.10 21.61
CA ARG A 63 12.72 8.69 20.49
C ARG A 63 12.14 9.89 19.74
N HIS A 64 11.71 10.92 20.47
CA HIS A 64 11.18 12.14 19.86
C HIS A 64 12.28 12.90 19.10
N PHE A 65 13.48 12.98 19.68
CA PHE A 65 14.64 13.56 19.02
C PHE A 65 15.02 12.79 17.74
N ALA A 66 15.07 11.45 17.80
CA ALA A 66 15.30 10.63 16.62
C ALA A 66 14.22 10.86 15.54
N PHE A 67 12.95 11.01 15.95
CA PHE A 67 11.89 11.39 15.03
C PHE A 67 12.11 12.77 14.40
N CYS A 68 12.54 13.79 15.17
CA CYS A 68 12.88 15.10 14.62
C CYS A 68 14.00 15.02 13.57
N VAL A 69 15.03 14.18 13.81
CA VAL A 69 16.10 13.93 12.83
C VAL A 69 15.55 13.24 11.58
N VAL A 70 14.71 12.21 11.73
CA VAL A 70 14.05 11.51 10.61
C VAL A 70 13.19 12.46 9.79
N LEU A 71 12.39 13.30 10.46
CA LEU A 71 11.57 14.32 9.83
C LEU A 71 12.43 15.28 9.01
N TYR A 72 13.51 15.80 9.59
CA TYR A 72 14.43 16.69 8.90
C TYR A 72 15.05 16.05 7.64
N LEU A 73 15.59 14.83 7.76
CA LEU A 73 16.23 14.12 6.63
C LEU A 73 15.24 13.79 5.52
N ASN A 74 14.02 13.39 5.88
CA ASN A 74 12.96 13.10 4.90
C ASN A 74 12.49 14.38 4.21
N THR A 75 12.33 15.49 4.95
CA THR A 75 11.99 16.80 4.37
C THR A 75 13.08 17.27 3.42
N LEU A 76 14.36 17.16 3.79
CA LEU A 76 15.47 17.50 2.89
C LEU A 76 15.43 16.67 1.60
N THR A 77 15.12 15.39 1.69
CA THR A 77 15.03 14.51 0.51
C THR A 77 13.84 14.89 -0.37
N ILE A 78 12.67 15.19 0.22
CA ILE A 78 11.48 15.64 -0.53
C ILE A 78 11.74 16.98 -1.22
N VAL A 79 12.39 17.92 -0.53
CA VAL A 79 12.69 19.26 -1.07
C VAL A 79 13.67 19.17 -2.23
N ASN A 80 14.78 18.45 -2.06
CA ASN A 80 15.92 18.56 -2.99
C ASN A 80 16.03 17.42 -4.02
N CYS A 81 15.55 16.21 -3.72
CA CYS A 81 15.82 15.05 -4.57
C CYS A 81 14.75 14.84 -5.64
N ARG A 82 15.18 14.51 -6.86
CA ARG A 82 14.31 14.17 -7.99
C ARG A 82 14.85 12.94 -8.75
N THR A 83 13.97 12.21 -9.42
CA THR A 83 14.27 11.01 -10.24
C THR A 83 13.28 10.89 -11.40
N LEU A 84 13.71 10.39 -12.54
CA LEU A 84 12.81 10.08 -13.67
C LEU A 84 12.04 8.77 -13.43
N GLY A 85 12.64 7.85 -12.66
CA GLY A 85 11.99 6.67 -12.14
C GLY A 85 10.89 6.96 -11.10
N MET A 86 10.34 5.88 -10.54
CA MET A 86 9.31 5.96 -9.48
C MET A 86 8.11 6.84 -9.83
N ALA A 87 7.55 6.68 -11.04
CA ALA A 87 6.46 7.51 -11.56
C ALA A 87 6.81 9.01 -11.67
N ASN A 88 7.95 9.32 -12.30
CA ASN A 88 8.47 10.69 -12.45
C ASN A 88 8.63 11.38 -11.09
N SER A 89 9.38 10.74 -10.20
CA SER A 89 9.70 11.20 -8.84
C SER A 89 8.53 11.22 -7.86
N TYR A 90 7.28 11.00 -8.30
CA TYR A 90 6.12 10.98 -7.41
C TYR A 90 6.27 9.97 -6.26
N GLY A 91 6.87 8.81 -6.53
CA GLY A 91 7.15 7.79 -5.52
C GLY A 91 8.17 8.21 -4.47
N VAL A 92 9.04 9.19 -4.74
CA VAL A 92 9.97 9.77 -3.75
C VAL A 92 9.17 10.51 -2.70
N GLY A 93 8.36 11.48 -3.12
CA GLY A 93 7.53 12.27 -2.22
C GLY A 93 6.62 11.38 -1.38
N MET A 94 5.90 10.46 -2.03
CA MET A 94 5.01 9.50 -1.38
C MET A 94 5.75 8.57 -0.41
N GLY A 95 6.92 8.05 -0.77
CA GLY A 95 7.69 7.13 0.05
C GLY A 95 8.24 7.77 1.32
N PHE A 96 8.89 8.93 1.19
CA PHE A 96 9.53 9.62 2.33
C PHE A 96 8.52 10.24 3.29
N ILE A 97 7.39 10.76 2.80
CA ILE A 97 6.34 11.26 3.68
C ILE A 97 5.61 10.11 4.40
N TRP A 98 5.35 8.99 3.71
CA TRP A 98 4.81 7.79 4.35
C TRP A 98 5.77 7.28 5.43
N HIS A 99 7.06 7.21 5.13
CA HIS A 99 8.08 6.84 6.11
C HIS A 99 8.04 7.77 7.32
N THR A 100 7.86 9.07 7.12
CA THR A 100 7.74 10.06 8.21
C THR A 100 6.51 9.78 9.08
N ILE A 101 5.34 9.54 8.48
CA ILE A 101 4.09 9.19 9.20
C ILE A 101 4.25 7.87 9.97
N TRP A 102 4.85 6.86 9.34
CA TRP A 102 5.11 5.57 9.97
C TRP A 102 6.12 5.69 11.11
N SER A 103 7.18 6.49 10.93
CA SER A 103 8.17 6.78 11.97
C SER A 103 7.54 7.50 13.16
N ALA A 104 6.65 8.46 12.92
CA ALA A 104 5.88 9.11 13.99
C ALA A 104 5.02 8.10 14.75
N THR A 105 4.39 7.15 14.02
CA THR A 105 3.61 6.07 14.63
C THR A 105 4.47 5.20 15.55
N LEU A 106 5.65 4.78 15.08
CA LEU A 106 6.54 3.89 15.82
C LEU A 106 7.34 4.58 16.93
N LEU A 107 7.69 5.86 16.78
CA LEU A 107 8.58 6.57 17.71
C LEU A 107 7.84 7.52 18.66
N VAL A 108 6.67 8.03 18.29
CA VAL A 108 5.94 9.06 19.05
C VAL A 108 4.60 8.54 19.55
N PHE A 109 3.75 8.01 18.66
CA PHE A 109 2.34 7.77 18.99
C PHE A 109 2.07 6.47 19.74
N ARG A 110 2.89 5.43 19.53
CA ARG A 110 2.66 4.08 20.07
C ARG A 110 3.84 3.54 20.84
N ASP A 111 3.58 2.69 21.82
CA ASP A 111 4.63 1.88 22.44
C ASP A 111 4.83 0.57 21.66
N VAL A 112 5.82 0.56 20.77
CA VAL A 112 6.16 -0.62 19.94
C VAL A 112 6.59 -1.81 20.80
N GLN A 113 7.30 -1.60 21.91
CA GLN A 113 7.82 -2.72 22.70
C GLN A 113 6.73 -3.35 23.58
N GLY A 114 5.75 -2.55 24.04
CA GLY A 114 4.65 -3.00 24.89
C GLY A 114 3.40 -3.46 24.13
N GLU A 115 3.00 -2.73 23.08
CA GLU A 115 1.73 -2.95 22.39
C GLU A 115 1.83 -3.92 21.23
N PHE A 116 2.96 -3.99 20.53
CA PHE A 116 3.02 -4.69 19.24
C PHE A 116 3.32 -6.18 19.43
N LYS A 117 2.53 -7.03 18.77
CA LYS A 117 2.70 -8.47 18.79
C LYS A 117 2.60 -9.03 17.39
N ARG A 118 3.52 -9.93 17.05
CA ARG A 118 3.59 -10.64 15.77
C ARG A 118 3.20 -12.11 15.94
N ILE A 119 2.50 -12.69 14.98
CA ILE A 119 2.21 -14.13 14.97
C ILE A 119 3.48 -14.90 14.58
N GLU A 120 3.89 -15.86 15.40
CA GLU A 120 5.02 -16.75 15.15
C GLU A 120 4.69 -18.22 15.43
N ARG A 121 5.43 -19.13 14.79
CA ARG A 121 5.33 -20.58 15.01
C ARG A 121 6.02 -20.97 16.33
N THR A 122 5.38 -21.86 17.08
CA THR A 122 5.98 -22.47 18.27
C THR A 122 6.75 -23.73 17.87
N ARG A 123 8.02 -23.83 18.31
CA ARG A 123 8.78 -25.08 18.26
C ARG A 123 8.38 -25.94 19.45
N GLU A 124 7.48 -26.90 19.30
CA GLU A 124 7.43 -28.04 20.22
C GLU A 124 8.26 -29.17 19.61
N VAL A 125 9.50 -29.31 20.08
CA VAL A 125 10.20 -30.59 20.00
C VAL A 125 9.50 -31.45 21.04
N ARG A 126 8.71 -32.44 20.60
CA ARG A 126 8.16 -33.43 21.51
C ARG A 126 9.32 -34.28 22.00
N GLU A 127 9.97 -33.87 23.10
CA GLU A 127 10.80 -34.79 23.85
C GLU A 127 9.92 -35.97 24.25
N ARG A 128 10.41 -37.17 23.93
CA ARG A 128 9.79 -38.44 24.22
C ARG A 128 9.75 -38.57 25.74
N ARG A 129 8.68 -38.11 26.40
CA ARG A 129 8.45 -38.37 27.82
C ARG A 129 8.37 -39.88 27.99
N SER A 130 9.43 -40.49 28.50
CA SER A 130 9.36 -41.77 29.21
C SER A 130 8.50 -41.55 30.44
N ASN A 131 7.50 -42.41 30.61
CA ASN A 131 6.56 -42.40 31.72
C ASN A 131 7.28 -42.36 33.07
N GLY A 132 6.78 -41.53 34.00
CA GLY A 132 7.24 -41.54 35.39
C GLY A 132 6.75 -40.36 36.23
N VAL A 133 5.53 -40.52 36.78
CA VAL A 133 5.03 -40.07 38.10
C VAL A 133 5.08 -38.58 38.52
N ASN A 134 3.88 -38.05 38.77
CA ASN A 134 3.38 -36.97 39.63
C ASN A 134 4.35 -35.90 40.21
N ALA A 135 4.03 -34.64 39.93
CA ALA A 135 4.11 -33.53 40.91
C ALA A 135 3.18 -32.39 40.50
N GLU A 136 2.30 -31.98 41.41
CA GLU A 136 1.54 -30.72 41.36
C GLU A 136 2.48 -29.53 41.57
N ALA A 137 2.27 -28.43 40.82
CA ALA A 137 2.49 -27.05 41.31
C ALA A 137 2.09 -26.00 40.25
N ASN A 138 1.02 -25.27 40.59
CA ASN A 138 0.80 -23.82 40.46
C ASN A 138 1.27 -23.02 39.22
N GLY A 139 0.27 -22.33 38.63
CA GLY A 139 0.41 -20.93 38.22
C GLY A 139 0.90 -20.69 36.80
N HIS A 140 0.00 -20.71 35.81
CA HIS A 140 0.27 -20.13 34.50
C HIS A 140 -0.78 -19.11 34.08
N LYS A 141 -0.30 -17.87 33.92
CA LYS A 141 -1.02 -16.73 33.36
C LYS A 141 -1.58 -17.10 31.98
N ASN A 142 -2.84 -16.69 31.74
CA ASN A 142 -3.58 -16.84 30.49
C ASN A 142 -2.72 -16.66 29.23
N LEU A 143 -2.30 -17.78 28.64
CA LEU A 143 -1.73 -17.89 27.30
C LEU A 143 -2.82 -18.52 26.43
N GLN A 144 -3.41 -17.75 25.51
CA GLN A 144 -4.35 -18.30 24.52
C GLN A 144 -3.57 -19.07 23.45
N PHE A 145 -3.61 -20.39 23.55
CA PHE A 145 -3.07 -21.32 22.55
C PHE A 145 -4.18 -21.76 21.59
N TRP A 146 -3.88 -21.80 20.29
CA TRP A 146 -4.80 -22.34 19.27
C TRP A 146 -4.23 -23.65 18.70
N GLN A 147 -5.00 -24.74 18.72
CA GLN A 147 -4.63 -26.05 18.17
C GLN A 147 -5.52 -26.38 16.95
N SER A 148 -4.95 -26.57 15.75
CA SER A 148 -5.70 -26.88 14.52
C SER A 148 -5.63 -28.36 14.17
N GLU A 149 -6.68 -29.15 14.40
CA GLU A 149 -6.69 -30.61 14.14
C GLU A 149 -6.87 -30.84 12.65
N ILE A 150 -6.07 -31.72 12.05
CA ILE A 150 -6.20 -32.07 10.64
C ILE A 150 -6.74 -33.50 10.61
N SER A 151 -7.98 -33.68 10.16
CA SER A 151 -8.51 -35.00 9.77
C SER A 151 -8.82 -34.95 8.28
N SER A 152 -8.21 -35.86 7.52
CA SER A 152 -8.51 -36.04 6.09
C SER A 152 -9.92 -36.63 5.92
N PRO A 153 -10.70 -36.26 4.89
CA PRO A 153 -12.00 -36.88 4.65
C PRO A 153 -11.81 -38.27 4.03
N GLY A 154 -12.23 -39.31 4.75
CA GLY A 154 -12.34 -40.66 4.22
C GLY A 154 -13.57 -40.79 3.33
N ASN A 155 -13.37 -41.30 2.11
CA ASN A 155 -14.44 -41.82 1.25
C ASN A 155 -15.09 -43.02 1.94
N GLY A 156 -16.42 -42.99 2.05
CA GLY A 156 -17.21 -44.14 2.51
C GLY A 156 -17.30 -45.21 1.42
N GLY A 157 -16.96 -46.45 1.79
CA GLY A 157 -17.14 -47.64 0.96
C GLY A 157 -16.67 -48.89 1.72
N LEU A 158 -17.61 -49.78 2.01
CA LEU A 158 -17.56 -50.93 2.91
C LEU A 158 -16.48 -52.01 2.58
N SER A 159 -15.98 -52.61 3.68
CA SER A 159 -15.75 -54.07 3.89
C SER A 159 -14.37 -54.70 3.66
N LYS A 160 -13.92 -55.34 4.75
CA LYS A 160 -13.12 -56.58 4.92
C LYS A 160 -11.57 -56.53 5.01
N THR A 161 -11.16 -56.74 6.27
CA THR A 161 -10.14 -57.68 6.81
C THR A 161 -8.64 -57.48 6.58
N SER A 162 -7.95 -57.50 7.72
CA SER A 162 -6.58 -57.97 8.00
C SER A 162 -5.40 -57.11 7.52
N GLY A 163 -4.41 -56.95 8.41
CA GLY A 163 -3.05 -56.56 8.04
C GLY A 163 -2.58 -55.27 8.68
N GLU A 164 -1.98 -55.42 9.86
CA GLU A 164 -1.07 -54.49 10.51
C GLU A 164 -0.07 -53.83 9.53
N LYS A 165 -0.03 -52.49 9.53
CA LYS A 165 1.16 -51.67 9.23
C LYS A 165 0.91 -50.23 9.70
N THR A 166 1.23 -50.00 10.96
CA THR A 166 1.19 -48.69 11.64
C THR A 166 2.23 -47.76 11.01
N THR A 167 1.87 -47.08 9.92
CA THR A 167 2.64 -45.95 9.41
C THR A 167 2.25 -44.71 10.21
N ASN A 168 3.00 -44.46 11.28
CA ASN A 168 2.93 -43.23 12.07
C ASN A 168 3.27 -42.03 11.16
N SER A 169 2.26 -41.44 10.52
CA SER A 169 2.38 -40.11 9.95
C SER A 169 2.46 -39.12 11.11
N LEU A 170 3.67 -38.63 11.38
CA LEU A 170 3.92 -37.52 12.31
C LEU A 170 3.21 -36.27 11.80
N GLN A 171 1.96 -36.10 12.24
CA GLN A 171 1.16 -34.92 11.95
C GLN A 171 1.71 -33.74 12.77
N CYS A 172 2.65 -33.01 12.19
CA CYS A 172 3.23 -31.82 12.81
C CYS A 172 2.20 -30.68 12.79
N ARG A 173 1.46 -30.55 13.90
CA ARG A 173 0.43 -29.52 14.10
C ARG A 173 1.11 -28.19 14.43
N ALA A 174 1.15 -27.26 13.47
CA ALA A 174 1.78 -25.95 13.68
C ALA A 174 0.98 -25.11 14.69
N LYS A 175 1.51 -24.94 15.90
CA LYS A 175 0.95 -24.06 16.94
C LYS A 175 1.44 -22.62 16.73
N TYR A 176 0.52 -21.66 16.66
CA TYR A 176 0.84 -20.23 16.54
C TYR A 176 0.81 -19.53 17.91
N ARG A 177 1.70 -18.55 18.11
CA ARG A 177 1.74 -17.70 19.31
C ARG A 177 1.91 -16.23 18.96
N TRP A 178 1.40 -15.36 19.83
CA TRP A 178 1.68 -13.93 19.79
C TRP A 178 3.05 -13.65 20.41
N GLN A 179 4.04 -13.35 19.57
CA GLN A 179 5.37 -12.92 19.97
C GLN A 179 5.38 -11.41 20.23
N SER A 180 5.64 -11.05 21.49
CA SER A 180 5.93 -9.66 21.88
C SER A 180 7.40 -9.32 21.57
N TYR A 181 7.84 -8.09 21.86
CA TYR A 181 9.20 -7.63 21.58
C TYR A 181 10.30 -8.66 21.95
N PRO A 182 11.10 -9.17 20.99
CA PRO A 182 12.07 -10.22 21.27
C PRO A 182 13.26 -9.79 22.12
N GLU A 183 13.73 -10.70 22.98
CA GLU A 183 14.94 -10.50 23.79
C GLU A 183 16.22 -10.71 22.98
N LYS A 184 16.27 -11.75 22.14
CA LYS A 184 17.45 -12.08 21.32
C LYS A 184 17.64 -11.06 20.20
N PHE A 185 18.86 -10.56 20.02
CA PHE A 185 19.18 -9.51 19.03
C PHE A 185 18.83 -9.89 17.59
N SER A 186 19.19 -11.10 17.13
CA SER A 186 18.89 -11.54 15.75
C SER A 186 17.40 -11.64 15.47
N HIS A 187 16.63 -12.14 16.45
CA HIS A 187 15.18 -12.22 16.37
C HIS A 187 14.56 -10.82 16.41
N ARG A 188 15.08 -9.94 17.27
CA ARG A 188 14.67 -8.54 17.34
C ARG A 188 14.94 -7.79 16.05
N PHE A 189 16.09 -8.00 15.41
CA PHE A 189 16.43 -7.37 14.14
C PHE A 189 15.42 -7.71 13.04
N THR A 190 15.11 -9.00 12.87
CA THR A 190 14.10 -9.44 11.89
C THR A 190 12.68 -8.99 12.25
N TRP A 191 12.36 -8.88 13.54
CA TRP A 191 11.09 -8.35 14.03
C TRP A 191 10.95 -6.83 13.77
N VAL A 192 12.02 -6.07 14.05
CA VAL A 192 12.07 -4.61 13.84
C VAL A 192 12.06 -4.28 12.35
N LEU A 193 12.81 -4.99 11.52
CA LEU A 193 12.79 -4.81 10.07
C LEU A 193 11.40 -5.09 9.49
N ASP A 194 10.73 -6.13 9.97
CA ASP A 194 9.38 -6.47 9.51
C ASP A 194 8.37 -5.35 9.85
N VAL A 195 8.29 -4.90 11.10
CA VAL A 195 7.39 -3.80 11.48
C VAL A 195 7.74 -2.48 10.79
N SER A 196 9.03 -2.18 10.62
CA SER A 196 9.46 -0.88 10.06
C SER A 196 9.32 -0.81 8.54
N MET A 197 9.50 -1.91 7.80
CA MET A 197 9.60 -1.88 6.34
C MET A 197 8.52 -2.67 5.60
N PHE A 198 8.01 -3.78 6.16
CA PHE A 198 7.21 -4.74 5.39
C PHE A 198 5.75 -4.85 5.86
N SER A 199 5.48 -4.50 7.12
CA SER A 199 4.20 -4.78 7.77
C SER A 199 3.29 -3.55 7.97
N PHE A 200 3.30 -2.59 7.02
CA PHE A 200 2.43 -1.40 7.07
C PHE A 200 0.94 -1.73 7.24
N ARG A 201 0.48 -2.79 6.56
CA ARG A 201 -0.91 -3.28 6.61
C ARG A 201 -1.25 -4.03 7.91
N GLY A 202 -0.23 -4.50 8.64
CA GLY A 202 -0.41 -5.30 9.86
C GLY A 202 -0.88 -6.74 9.63
N THR A 203 -0.69 -7.32 8.45
CA THR A 203 -0.97 -8.75 8.22
C THR A 203 -0.06 -9.61 9.09
N GLY A 204 -0.62 -10.42 10.00
CA GLY A 204 0.17 -11.19 10.97
C GLY A 204 0.54 -10.41 12.23
N TRP A 205 0.02 -9.19 12.40
CA TRP A 205 0.24 -8.33 13.56
C TRP A 205 -1.07 -7.97 14.24
N ASN A 206 -1.00 -7.64 15.53
CA ASN A 206 -2.18 -7.42 16.36
C ASN A 206 -3.01 -6.16 15.99
N TRP A 207 -2.44 -5.20 15.27
CA TRP A 207 -3.17 -4.03 14.77
C TRP A 207 -3.79 -4.22 13.38
N GLY A 208 -3.47 -5.32 12.70
CA GLY A 208 -4.11 -5.66 11.44
C GLY A 208 -5.61 -5.85 11.62
N ASN A 209 -6.38 -5.76 10.53
CA ASN A 209 -7.78 -6.19 10.57
C ASN A 209 -7.83 -7.62 11.12
N PRO A 210 -8.77 -7.95 12.05
CA PRO A 210 -8.82 -9.23 12.73
C PRO A 210 -8.64 -10.37 11.74
N THR A 211 -7.43 -10.92 11.71
CA THR A 211 -7.17 -12.24 11.14
C THR A 211 -7.92 -13.18 12.07
N LEU A 212 -9.14 -13.54 11.68
CA LEU A 212 -9.76 -14.74 12.23
C LEU A 212 -8.69 -15.85 12.18
N PRO A 213 -8.39 -16.53 13.30
CA PRO A 213 -7.62 -17.76 13.27
C PRO A 213 -8.28 -18.78 12.32
N PRO A 214 -7.51 -19.76 11.81
CA PRO A 214 -7.81 -20.55 10.63
C PRO A 214 -9.24 -21.11 10.63
N SER A 215 -9.93 -20.94 9.51
CA SER A 215 -11.06 -21.80 9.17
C SER A 215 -10.52 -23.17 8.79
N VAL A 216 -11.29 -24.22 9.05
CA VAL A 216 -10.96 -25.65 8.91
C VAL A 216 -10.58 -26.07 7.46
N ALA A 217 -10.60 -25.15 6.50
CA ALA A 217 -10.29 -25.40 5.10
C ALA A 217 -9.47 -24.27 4.45
N ASP A 218 -8.40 -23.79 5.11
CA ASP A 218 -7.48 -22.89 4.43
C ASP A 218 -6.81 -23.61 3.25
N PRO A 219 -6.86 -23.04 2.04
CA PRO A 219 -6.40 -23.72 0.84
C PRO A 219 -4.89 -23.94 0.88
N PRO A 220 -4.37 -25.02 0.26
CA PRO A 220 -2.93 -25.27 0.24
C PRO A 220 -2.18 -24.08 -0.35
N THR A 221 -0.97 -23.80 0.15
CA THR A 221 -0.13 -22.66 -0.28
C THR A 221 0.01 -22.58 -1.80
N LYS A 222 0.06 -23.74 -2.49
CA LYS A 222 0.05 -23.83 -3.96
C LYS A 222 -1.20 -23.20 -4.60
N TYR A 223 -2.38 -23.44 -4.03
CA TYR A 223 -3.64 -22.86 -4.52
C TYR A 223 -3.64 -21.33 -4.33
N VAL A 224 -3.17 -20.84 -3.17
CA VAL A 224 -3.03 -19.41 -2.93
C VAL A 224 -2.07 -18.78 -3.93
N LEU A 225 -0.92 -19.40 -4.17
CA LEU A 225 0.04 -18.96 -5.16
C LEU A 225 -0.58 -18.90 -6.56
N MET A 226 -1.31 -19.93 -7.00
CA MET A 226 -1.99 -19.92 -8.30
C MET A 226 -3.06 -18.84 -8.38
N SER A 227 -3.82 -18.61 -7.31
CA SER A 227 -4.82 -17.53 -7.24
C SER A 227 -4.17 -16.14 -7.34
N VAL A 228 -3.08 -15.91 -6.61
CA VAL A 228 -2.32 -14.66 -6.66
C VAL A 228 -1.66 -14.48 -8.03
N LEU A 229 -1.08 -15.52 -8.62
CA LEU A 229 -0.52 -15.49 -9.97
C LEU A 229 -1.58 -15.13 -11.02
N LYS A 230 -2.72 -15.82 -11.02
CA LYS A 230 -3.83 -15.53 -11.94
C LYS A 230 -4.31 -14.10 -11.79
N LYS A 231 -4.51 -13.63 -10.55
CA LYS A 231 -4.93 -12.26 -10.29
C LYS A 231 -3.90 -11.24 -10.77
N THR A 232 -2.62 -11.45 -10.43
CA THR A 232 -1.51 -10.58 -10.84
C THR A 232 -1.40 -10.53 -12.36
N PHE A 233 -1.53 -11.66 -13.04
CA PHE A 233 -1.50 -11.75 -14.50
C PHE A 233 -2.66 -10.99 -15.15
N ILE A 234 -3.89 -11.15 -14.66
CA ILE A 234 -5.06 -10.39 -15.17
C ILE A 234 -4.86 -8.88 -15.00
N HIS A 235 -4.37 -8.45 -13.83
CA HIS A 235 -4.12 -7.03 -13.57
C HIS A 235 -2.92 -6.50 -14.38
N TYR A 236 -1.92 -7.33 -14.67
CA TYR A 236 -0.82 -6.99 -15.57
C TYR A 236 -1.31 -6.74 -16.99
N LEU A 237 -2.10 -7.65 -17.57
CA LEU A 237 -2.68 -7.47 -18.91
C LEU A 237 -3.61 -6.25 -18.97
N ARG A 238 -4.39 -6.02 -17.91
CA ARG A 238 -5.21 -4.81 -17.81
C ARG A 238 -4.36 -3.54 -17.75
N LEU A 239 -3.27 -3.56 -17.01
CA LEU A 239 -2.36 -2.42 -16.92
C LEU A 239 -1.69 -2.13 -18.27
N ASP A 240 -1.31 -3.17 -19.01
CA ASP A 240 -0.78 -3.06 -20.37
C ASP A 240 -1.79 -2.39 -21.31
N LEU A 241 -3.04 -2.87 -21.31
CA LEU A 241 -4.14 -2.28 -22.10
C LEU A 241 -4.39 -0.81 -21.71
N VAL A 242 -4.52 -0.52 -20.42
CA VAL A 242 -4.76 0.84 -19.91
C VAL A 242 -3.62 1.77 -20.31
N LYS A 243 -2.37 1.30 -20.23
CA LYS A 243 -1.21 2.11 -20.61
C LYS A 243 -1.23 2.46 -22.11
N ILE A 244 -1.59 1.52 -22.99
CA ILE A 244 -1.73 1.82 -24.43
C ILE A 244 -2.81 2.86 -24.67
N LEU A 245 -3.96 2.74 -24.01
CA LEU A 245 -5.04 3.72 -24.11
C LEU A 245 -4.59 5.11 -23.61
N MET A 246 -3.86 5.16 -22.50
CA MET A 246 -3.29 6.41 -21.97
C MET A 246 -2.25 7.02 -22.92
N VAL A 247 -1.38 6.22 -23.53
CA VAL A 247 -0.39 6.72 -24.50
C VAL A 247 -1.05 7.31 -25.74
N ARG A 248 -2.27 6.90 -26.11
CA ARG A 248 -2.98 7.46 -27.27
C ARG A 248 -3.74 8.76 -26.97
N ASP A 249 -3.97 9.09 -25.70
CA ASP A 249 -4.66 10.31 -25.30
C ASP A 249 -3.67 11.33 -24.72
N SER A 250 -3.50 12.44 -25.44
CA SER A 250 -2.57 13.52 -25.09
C SER A 250 -2.78 14.13 -23.70
N TYR A 251 -3.96 13.94 -23.10
CA TYR A 251 -4.21 14.27 -21.69
C TYR A 251 -3.20 13.62 -20.75
N PHE A 252 -2.89 12.35 -20.96
CA PHE A 252 -1.95 11.61 -20.11
C PHE A 252 -0.49 11.97 -20.38
N TRP A 253 -0.20 12.74 -21.42
CA TRP A 253 1.15 13.27 -21.69
C TRP A 253 1.46 14.53 -20.86
N GLY A 254 0.45 15.06 -20.17
CA GLY A 254 0.52 16.30 -19.38
C GLY A 254 -0.20 17.49 -20.02
N LEU A 255 -0.85 17.29 -21.17
CA LEU A 255 -1.64 18.32 -21.85
C LEU A 255 -3.09 18.27 -21.34
N VAL A 256 -3.33 18.87 -20.18
CA VAL A 256 -4.65 18.81 -19.49
C VAL A 256 -5.78 19.41 -20.32
N ASP A 257 -5.50 20.47 -21.09
CA ASP A 257 -6.48 21.15 -21.93
C ASP A 257 -6.64 20.48 -23.31
N SER A 258 -6.23 19.22 -23.44
CA SER A 258 -6.33 18.47 -24.69
C SER A 258 -7.78 18.18 -25.10
N PRO A 259 -8.06 18.16 -26.42
CA PRO A 259 -9.38 17.82 -26.94
C PRO A 259 -9.76 16.38 -26.57
N HIS A 260 -11.05 16.06 -26.70
CA HIS A 260 -11.53 14.70 -26.49
C HIS A 260 -10.90 13.74 -27.51
N PRO A 261 -10.71 12.45 -27.16
CA PRO A 261 -10.26 11.44 -28.10
C PRO A 261 -11.12 11.39 -29.38
N PRO A 262 -10.53 11.12 -30.57
CA PRO A 262 -11.24 11.11 -31.84
C PRO A 262 -12.43 10.13 -31.89
N PHE A 263 -12.33 8.98 -31.21
CA PHE A 263 -13.42 7.99 -31.16
C PHE A 263 -14.67 8.47 -30.43
N LEU A 264 -14.59 9.57 -29.66
CA LEU A 264 -15.73 10.20 -28.99
C LEU A 264 -16.31 11.36 -29.79
N ALA A 265 -15.67 11.78 -30.89
CA ALA A 265 -16.17 12.86 -31.74
C ALA A 265 -17.61 12.67 -32.25
N PRO A 266 -18.08 11.44 -32.57
CA PRO A 266 -19.47 11.23 -32.99
C PRO A 266 -20.53 11.61 -31.93
N LEU A 267 -20.14 11.81 -30.66
CA LEU A 267 -21.06 12.20 -29.57
C LEU A 267 -21.35 13.70 -29.53
N GLY A 268 -20.75 14.50 -30.43
CA GLY A 268 -21.00 15.94 -30.55
C GLY A 268 -20.77 16.69 -29.24
N HIS A 269 -21.76 17.46 -28.80
CA HIS A 269 -21.69 18.28 -27.58
C HIS A 269 -21.41 17.49 -26.30
N PHE A 270 -21.75 16.20 -26.25
CA PHE A 270 -21.49 15.35 -25.07
C PHE A 270 -20.09 14.73 -25.06
N ALA A 271 -19.31 14.86 -26.13
CA ALA A 271 -17.99 14.22 -26.26
C ALA A 271 -17.05 14.60 -25.10
N GLY A 272 -17.07 15.85 -24.64
CA GLY A 272 -16.27 16.32 -23.50
C GLY A 272 -16.64 15.64 -22.18
N PHE A 273 -17.94 15.46 -21.92
CA PHE A 273 -18.43 14.79 -20.71
C PHE A 273 -18.04 13.30 -20.68
N PHE A 274 -18.20 12.60 -21.81
CA PHE A 274 -17.78 11.21 -21.91
C PHE A 274 -16.27 11.04 -21.90
N ALA A 275 -15.50 12.00 -22.45
CA ALA A 275 -14.05 12.01 -22.35
C ALA A 275 -13.59 12.17 -20.89
N HIS A 276 -14.27 13.02 -20.12
CA HIS A 276 -14.03 13.17 -18.69
C HIS A 276 -14.24 11.86 -17.93
N ILE A 277 -15.37 11.18 -18.15
CA ILE A 277 -15.66 9.87 -17.55
C ILE A 277 -14.61 8.83 -17.98
N TYR A 278 -14.30 8.77 -19.27
CA TYR A 278 -13.33 7.84 -19.84
C TYR A 278 -11.94 8.01 -19.21
N ARG A 279 -11.43 9.24 -19.13
CA ARG A 279 -10.12 9.54 -18.52
C ARG A 279 -10.08 9.14 -17.05
N HIS A 280 -11.12 9.47 -16.28
CA HIS A 280 -11.20 9.09 -14.86
C HIS A 280 -11.28 7.58 -14.67
N PHE A 281 -12.03 6.89 -15.53
CA PHE A 281 -12.11 5.44 -15.52
C PHE A 281 -10.76 4.79 -15.81
N LEU A 282 -10.01 5.28 -16.80
CA LEU A 282 -8.65 4.80 -17.09
C LEU A 282 -7.70 5.04 -15.91
N ILE A 283 -7.71 6.23 -15.31
CA ILE A 283 -6.90 6.55 -14.12
C ILE A 283 -7.20 5.55 -13.01
N TYR A 284 -8.47 5.36 -12.69
CA TYR A 284 -8.91 4.42 -11.67
C TYR A 284 -8.45 2.98 -11.98
N LEU A 285 -8.66 2.49 -13.20
CA LEU A 285 -8.21 1.16 -13.60
C LEU A 285 -6.69 1.01 -13.56
N GLY A 286 -5.95 2.05 -13.95
CA GLY A 286 -4.51 2.10 -13.91
C GLY A 286 -3.98 1.98 -12.48
N ILE A 287 -4.53 2.77 -11.54
CA ILE A 287 -4.14 2.74 -10.12
C ILE A 287 -4.48 1.39 -9.48
N VAL A 288 -5.69 0.87 -9.68
CA VAL A 288 -6.09 -0.42 -9.09
C VAL A 288 -5.22 -1.56 -9.64
N SER A 289 -4.94 -1.56 -10.94
CA SER A 289 -4.11 -2.57 -11.57
C SER A 289 -2.66 -2.48 -11.13
N SER A 290 -2.07 -1.28 -11.09
CA SER A 290 -0.68 -1.10 -10.66
C SER A 290 -0.46 -1.52 -9.21
N LEU A 291 -1.33 -1.09 -8.29
CA LEU A 291 -1.25 -1.47 -6.88
C LEU A 291 -1.46 -2.98 -6.67
N THR A 292 -2.40 -3.58 -7.40
CA THR A 292 -2.66 -5.02 -7.28
C THR A 292 -1.51 -5.85 -7.86
N THR A 293 -0.93 -5.43 -8.97
CA THR A 293 0.23 -6.10 -9.59
C THR A 293 1.46 -6.01 -8.68
N LEU A 294 1.76 -4.82 -8.13
CA LEU A 294 2.87 -4.65 -7.19
C LEU A 294 2.71 -5.50 -5.93
N HIS A 295 1.52 -5.46 -5.31
CA HIS A 295 1.18 -6.32 -4.17
C HIS A 295 1.30 -7.80 -4.52
N GLY A 296 0.85 -8.18 -5.72
CA GLY A 296 0.96 -9.52 -6.27
C GLY A 296 2.40 -10.01 -6.36
N TYR A 297 3.32 -9.20 -6.90
CA TYR A 297 4.75 -9.54 -6.97
C TYR A 297 5.36 -9.80 -5.59
N LEU A 298 5.06 -8.94 -4.61
CA LEU A 298 5.52 -9.14 -3.24
C LEU A 298 4.98 -10.45 -2.66
N CYS A 299 3.68 -10.71 -2.84
CA CYS A 299 3.03 -11.93 -2.36
C CYS A 299 3.61 -13.19 -3.02
N ILE A 300 3.84 -13.17 -4.33
CA ILE A 300 4.46 -14.27 -5.08
C ILE A 300 5.87 -14.52 -4.56
N ALA A 301 6.68 -13.48 -4.35
CA ALA A 301 8.03 -13.63 -3.82
C ALA A 301 8.04 -14.33 -2.45
N TYR A 302 7.18 -13.89 -1.52
CA TYR A 302 7.08 -14.53 -0.19
C TYR A 302 6.51 -15.94 -0.26
N LEU A 303 5.51 -16.20 -1.11
CA LEU A 303 4.94 -17.54 -1.31
C LEU A 303 5.94 -18.50 -1.94
N LEU A 304 6.73 -18.07 -2.92
CA LEU A 304 7.80 -18.87 -3.50
C LEU A 304 8.87 -19.17 -2.45
N LEU A 305 9.29 -18.16 -1.67
CA LEU A 305 10.20 -18.36 -0.55
C LEU A 305 9.63 -19.38 0.46
N SER A 306 8.32 -19.36 0.70
CA SER A 306 7.64 -20.34 1.56
C SER A 306 7.61 -21.75 0.95
N LEU A 307 7.62 -21.91 -0.37
CA LEU A 307 7.72 -23.24 -0.98
C LEU A 307 9.13 -23.81 -0.89
N PHE A 308 10.16 -22.97 -0.99
CA PHE A 308 11.56 -23.40 -0.85
C PHE A 308 11.98 -23.61 0.62
N TYR A 309 11.48 -22.78 1.54
CA TYR A 309 11.94 -22.74 2.93
C TYR A 309 10.83 -22.86 3.99
N GLY A 310 9.56 -23.00 3.60
CA GLY A 310 8.43 -22.90 4.54
C GLY A 310 8.37 -24.02 5.57
N SER A 311 8.90 -25.22 5.28
CA SER A 311 9.05 -26.29 6.28
C SER A 311 10.29 -26.13 7.17
N SER A 312 11.17 -25.17 6.86
CA SER A 312 12.36 -24.92 7.66
C SER A 312 11.96 -24.35 9.02
N THR A 313 12.40 -25.01 10.08
CA THR A 313 12.23 -24.57 11.47
C THR A 313 12.97 -23.26 11.78
N ARG A 314 13.75 -22.73 10.82
CA ARG A 314 14.55 -21.50 10.95
C ARG A 314 13.72 -20.22 10.78
N ILE A 315 12.61 -20.27 10.04
CA ILE A 315 11.72 -19.11 9.85
C ILE A 315 10.61 -19.19 10.89
N THR A 316 10.58 -18.23 11.82
CA THR A 316 9.56 -18.17 12.89
C THR A 316 8.24 -17.59 12.40
N VAL A 317 8.26 -16.76 11.36
CA VAL A 317 7.06 -16.15 10.76
C VAL A 317 6.40 -17.15 9.80
N PRO A 318 5.07 -17.37 9.89
CA PRO A 318 4.39 -18.35 9.06
C PRO A 318 4.10 -17.81 7.65
N ILE A 319 5.14 -17.59 6.84
CA ILE A 319 5.04 -17.04 5.48
C ILE A 319 4.28 -17.93 4.48
N GLU A 320 4.05 -19.20 4.78
CA GLU A 320 3.22 -20.15 4.02
C GLU A 320 1.72 -19.92 4.22
N ALA A 321 1.35 -19.19 5.28
CA ALA A 321 -0.02 -19.12 5.75
C ALA A 321 -0.93 -18.33 4.78
N PRO A 322 -2.01 -18.94 4.25
CA PRO A 322 -2.91 -18.33 3.28
C PRO A 322 -3.50 -16.98 3.71
N TRP A 323 -3.80 -16.81 4.99
CA TRP A 323 -4.45 -15.60 5.51
C TRP A 323 -3.55 -14.35 5.46
N LEU A 324 -2.24 -14.50 5.30
CA LEU A 324 -1.33 -13.35 5.12
C LEU A 324 -1.52 -12.67 3.76
N TYR A 325 -2.02 -13.40 2.76
CA TYR A 325 -2.04 -12.97 1.35
C TYR A 325 -3.40 -12.46 0.87
N ARG A 326 -4.22 -11.89 1.76
CA ARG A 326 -5.54 -11.33 1.39
C ARG A 326 -5.41 -10.19 0.38
N GLY A 327 -6.43 -10.02 -0.46
CA GLY A 327 -6.48 -8.94 -1.45
C GLY A 327 -6.34 -7.54 -0.83
N LEU A 328 -5.75 -6.62 -1.58
CA LEU A 328 -5.47 -5.24 -1.15
C LEU A 328 -6.74 -4.41 -0.90
N PHE A 329 -7.73 -4.63 -1.76
CA PHE A 329 -9.04 -3.99 -1.75
C PHE A 329 -10.06 -4.88 -1.04
N GLY A 330 -10.98 -4.24 -0.33
CA GLY A 330 -12.12 -4.91 0.29
C GLY A 330 -13.22 -5.27 -0.72
N PRO A 331 -14.41 -5.68 -0.24
CA PRO A 331 -15.55 -5.92 -1.11
C PRO A 331 -16.17 -4.60 -1.60
N PHE A 332 -16.42 -4.50 -2.90
CA PHE A 332 -17.03 -3.31 -3.53
C PHE A 332 -18.47 -3.06 -3.06
N SER A 333 -19.16 -4.08 -2.55
CA SER A 333 -20.48 -3.94 -1.91
C SER A 333 -20.51 -2.90 -0.79
N SER A 334 -19.36 -2.61 -0.17
CA SER A 334 -19.23 -1.55 0.83
C SER A 334 -19.65 -0.17 0.33
N VAL A 335 -19.50 0.11 -0.98
CA VAL A 335 -19.93 1.38 -1.59
C VAL A 335 -21.46 1.46 -1.69
N PHE A 336 -22.12 0.34 -1.97
CA PHE A 336 -23.58 0.28 -1.98
C PHE A 336 -24.14 0.49 -0.57
N ASP A 337 -23.55 -0.17 0.43
CA ASP A 337 -24.09 -0.16 1.79
C ASP A 337 -23.74 1.12 2.57
N TYR A 338 -22.57 1.71 2.34
CA TYR A 338 -22.04 2.83 3.14
C TYR A 338 -21.55 4.02 2.32
N GLY A 339 -21.82 4.06 1.01
CA GLY A 339 -21.46 5.19 0.14
C GLY A 339 -19.97 5.51 0.13
N LEU A 340 -19.66 6.81 0.15
CA LEU A 340 -18.29 7.34 0.08
C LEU A 340 -17.45 6.89 1.29
N ALA A 341 -18.06 6.82 2.47
CA ALA A 341 -17.40 6.33 3.69
C ALA A 341 -17.05 4.84 3.58
N GLY A 342 -17.92 4.03 2.96
CA GLY A 342 -17.63 2.63 2.63
C GLY A 342 -16.53 2.47 1.60
N GLY A 343 -16.54 3.33 0.58
CA GLY A 343 -15.51 3.41 -0.45
C GLY A 343 -14.12 3.58 0.15
N TRP A 344 -13.90 4.64 0.93
CA TRP A 344 -12.59 4.93 1.52
C TRP A 344 -12.25 4.06 2.74
N GLY A 345 -13.23 3.77 3.60
CA GLY A 345 -12.99 3.11 4.88
C GLY A 345 -12.92 1.58 4.84
N LYS A 346 -13.54 0.94 3.84
CA LYS A 346 -13.64 -0.53 3.76
C LYS A 346 -13.12 -1.11 2.44
N TRP A 347 -13.32 -0.42 1.33
CA TRP A 347 -13.01 -0.95 0.01
C TRP A 347 -11.62 -0.52 -0.51
N TRP A 348 -11.33 0.78 -0.52
CA TRP A 348 -10.07 1.34 -1.01
C TRP A 348 -8.86 0.84 -0.19
N HIS A 349 -7.69 0.76 -0.80
CA HIS A 349 -6.53 0.01 -0.29
C HIS A 349 -6.27 0.24 1.22
N GLN A 350 -6.13 -0.85 1.98
CA GLN A 350 -6.05 -0.78 3.46
C GLN A 350 -4.60 -0.73 4.00
N ILE A 351 -3.62 -0.42 3.13
CA ILE A 351 -2.17 -0.47 3.45
C ILE A 351 -1.82 0.52 4.57
N PHE A 352 -2.28 1.76 4.47
CA PHE A 352 -1.81 2.87 5.32
C PHE A 352 -2.67 3.12 6.55
N ARG A 353 -3.71 2.32 6.75
CA ARG A 353 -4.77 2.61 7.73
C ARG A 353 -4.24 2.82 9.14
N TYR A 354 -3.33 1.97 9.61
CA TYR A 354 -2.82 2.07 10.97
C TYR A 354 -1.99 3.35 11.20
N GLY A 355 -1.18 3.74 10.21
CA GLY A 355 -0.42 4.99 10.27
C GLY A 355 -1.32 6.24 10.26
N PHE A 356 -2.43 6.21 9.53
CA PHE A 356 -3.36 7.34 9.46
C PHE A 356 -4.20 7.55 10.72
N VAL A 357 -4.50 6.49 11.46
CA VAL A 357 -5.37 6.56 12.64
C VAL A 357 -4.62 6.67 13.97
N SER A 358 -3.34 6.30 13.99
CA SER A 358 -2.51 6.39 15.20
C SER A 358 -2.40 7.81 15.77
N PRO A 359 -2.23 8.88 14.97
CA PRO A 359 -2.15 10.24 15.50
C PRO A 359 -3.45 10.68 16.18
N SER A 360 -4.63 10.36 15.60
CA SER A 360 -5.91 10.70 16.23
C SER A 360 -6.11 9.98 17.55
N ASP A 361 -5.69 8.72 17.65
CA ASP A 361 -5.81 7.92 18.87
C ASP A 361 -4.90 8.45 19.99
N TRP A 362 -3.73 8.97 19.61
CA TRP A 362 -2.80 9.62 20.52
C TRP A 362 -3.32 10.99 20.97
N MET A 363 -3.73 11.85 20.03
CA MET A 363 -4.25 13.20 20.33
C MET A 363 -5.51 13.16 21.21
N PHE A 364 -6.40 12.20 20.98
CA PHE A 364 -7.68 12.10 21.69
C PHE A 364 -7.51 11.92 23.21
N GLN A 365 -6.40 11.35 23.66
CA GLN A 365 -6.10 11.14 25.07
C GLN A 365 -5.84 12.46 25.82
N TYR A 366 -5.35 13.48 25.10
CA TYR A 366 -5.02 14.80 25.64
C TYR A 366 -6.17 15.82 25.52
N LEU A 367 -7.29 15.45 24.90
CA LEU A 367 -8.44 16.35 24.78
C LEU A 367 -9.12 16.57 26.15
N PRO A 368 -9.66 17.78 26.40
CA PRO A 368 -10.50 18.05 27.55
C PRO A 368 -11.67 17.06 27.67
N ARG A 369 -12.07 16.72 28.90
CA ARG A 369 -13.07 15.67 29.16
C ARG A 369 -14.39 15.88 28.40
N PHE A 370 -14.83 17.12 28.22
CA PHE A 370 -16.07 17.46 27.52
C PHE A 370 -16.04 17.18 26.01
N LEU A 371 -14.85 17.15 25.39
CA LEU A 371 -14.65 16.82 23.97
C LEU A 371 -14.41 15.32 23.73
N ARG A 372 -14.19 14.52 24.77
CA ARG A 372 -13.95 13.07 24.66
C ARG A 372 -15.23 12.28 24.43
N LYS A 373 -15.97 12.62 23.37
CA LYS A 373 -17.19 11.94 22.94
C LYS A 373 -16.93 11.13 21.66
N LYS A 374 -17.62 9.99 21.52
CA LYS A 374 -17.52 9.10 20.34
C LYS A 374 -17.68 9.82 18.99
N PRO A 375 -18.68 10.71 18.76
CA PRO A 375 -18.79 11.40 17.47
C PRO A 375 -17.60 12.31 17.17
N ILE A 376 -17.08 13.03 18.18
CA ILE A 376 -15.91 13.90 18.03
C ILE A 376 -14.67 13.07 17.70
N PHE A 377 -14.50 11.91 18.35
CA PHE A 377 -13.43 10.97 18.03
C PHE A 377 -13.47 10.50 16.57
N LEU A 378 -14.64 10.06 16.10
CA LEU A 378 -14.80 9.57 14.73
C LEU A 378 -14.56 10.67 13.69
N PHE A 379 -15.03 11.88 13.98
CA PHE A 379 -14.78 13.07 13.15
C PHE A 379 -13.30 13.40 13.08
N LEU A 380 -12.62 13.54 14.22
CA LEU A 380 -11.19 13.85 14.31
C LEU A 380 -10.35 12.79 13.59
N ARG A 381 -10.68 11.52 13.80
CA ARG A 381 -10.01 10.39 13.15
C ARG A 381 -10.16 10.41 11.65
N ALA A 382 -11.36 10.70 11.12
CA ALA A 382 -11.57 10.82 9.68
C ALA A 382 -10.82 12.04 9.12
N MET A 383 -10.94 13.21 9.76
CA MET A 383 -10.28 14.45 9.34
C MET A 383 -8.76 14.27 9.24
N ILE A 384 -8.12 13.77 10.30
CA ILE A 384 -6.67 13.54 10.33
C ILE A 384 -6.27 12.50 9.27
N ALA A 385 -7.03 11.42 9.11
CA ALA A 385 -6.74 10.40 8.11
C ALA A 385 -6.76 10.96 6.67
N PHE A 386 -7.76 11.78 6.34
CA PHE A 386 -7.84 12.41 5.01
C PHE A 386 -6.79 13.51 4.82
N MET A 387 -6.45 14.28 5.86
CA MET A 387 -5.36 15.26 5.80
C MET A 387 -4.00 14.56 5.55
N LEU A 388 -3.72 13.48 6.27
CA LEU A 388 -2.49 12.71 6.07
C LEU A 388 -2.46 12.05 4.69
N SER A 389 -3.58 11.48 4.23
CA SER A 389 -3.69 10.97 2.86
C SER A 389 -3.43 12.07 1.83
N GLY A 390 -4.04 13.24 1.99
CA GLY A 390 -3.79 14.40 1.14
C GLY A 390 -2.33 14.81 1.14
N LEU A 391 -1.68 14.83 2.30
CA LEU A 391 -0.26 15.16 2.43
C LEU A 391 0.63 14.17 1.68
N ILE A 392 0.32 12.87 1.72
CA ILE A 392 1.07 11.86 0.94
C ILE A 392 1.05 12.22 -0.54
N HIS A 393 -0.12 12.49 -1.08
CA HIS A 393 -0.30 12.77 -2.49
C HIS A 393 0.25 14.16 -2.89
N ALA A 394 0.17 15.15 -2.00
CA ALA A 394 0.78 16.46 -2.19
C ALA A 394 2.31 16.39 -2.23
N CYS A 395 2.94 15.66 -1.30
CA CYS A 395 4.39 15.45 -1.35
C CYS A 395 4.79 14.70 -2.62
N GLY A 396 4.03 13.69 -3.03
CA GLY A 396 4.24 13.01 -4.31
C GLY A 396 4.21 13.99 -5.48
N SER A 397 3.16 14.79 -5.58
CA SER A 397 2.98 15.83 -6.60
C SER A 397 4.11 16.86 -6.61
N TYR A 398 4.52 17.33 -5.43
CA TYR A 398 5.61 18.30 -5.26
C TYR A 398 6.95 17.77 -5.74
N THR A 399 7.19 16.47 -5.53
CA THR A 399 8.42 15.84 -6.01
C THR A 399 8.41 15.58 -7.51
N GLN A 400 7.30 15.76 -8.22
CA GLN A 400 7.32 15.59 -9.66
C GLN A 400 8.17 16.66 -10.33
N PHE A 401 8.73 16.31 -11.48
CA PHE A 401 9.64 17.18 -12.21
C PHE A 401 8.92 18.39 -12.84
N ALA A 402 7.75 18.14 -13.42
CA ALA A 402 6.94 19.15 -14.11
C ALA A 402 6.16 20.03 -13.11
N PRO A 403 5.76 21.27 -13.50
CA PRO A 403 5.01 22.16 -12.63
C PRO A 403 3.62 21.58 -12.31
N THR A 404 3.41 21.31 -11.03
CA THR A 404 2.17 20.76 -10.44
C THR A 404 1.60 21.72 -9.39
N HIS A 405 0.42 21.39 -8.85
CA HIS A 405 -0.20 22.14 -7.75
C HIS A 405 -0.50 21.22 -6.55
N PRO A 406 0.50 20.92 -5.72
CA PRO A 406 0.38 19.96 -4.61
C PRO A 406 -0.79 20.22 -3.64
N LEU A 407 -1.03 21.50 -3.30
CA LEU A 407 -2.03 21.88 -2.29
C LEU A 407 -3.44 22.04 -2.87
N SER A 408 -3.58 22.72 -4.02
CA SER A 408 -4.89 22.91 -4.65
C SER A 408 -5.36 21.73 -5.49
N GLY A 409 -4.46 20.81 -5.88
CA GLY A 409 -4.78 19.58 -6.57
C GLY A 409 -5.02 18.41 -5.60
N PRO A 410 -4.04 17.51 -5.40
CA PRO A 410 -4.23 16.29 -4.64
C PRO A 410 -4.59 16.52 -3.17
N PHE A 411 -3.99 17.48 -2.47
CA PHE A 411 -4.34 17.72 -1.05
C PHE A 411 -5.81 18.10 -0.90
N LEU A 412 -6.26 19.11 -1.65
CA LEU A 412 -7.66 19.55 -1.65
C LEU A 412 -8.62 18.42 -2.03
N PHE A 413 -8.29 17.59 -3.01
CA PHE A 413 -9.09 16.42 -3.39
C PHE A 413 -9.42 15.53 -2.18
N PHE A 414 -8.43 15.19 -1.35
CA PHE A 414 -8.63 14.35 -0.16
C PHE A 414 -9.41 15.06 0.95
N ILE A 415 -9.22 16.37 1.14
CA ILE A 415 -10.03 17.15 2.08
C ILE A 415 -11.50 17.17 1.65
N LEU A 416 -11.77 17.31 0.35
CA LEU A 416 -13.12 17.25 -0.20
C LEU A 416 -13.75 15.86 -0.02
N GLN A 417 -12.99 14.77 0.03
CA GLN A 417 -13.56 13.44 0.33
C GLN A 417 -14.12 13.37 1.75
N PHE A 418 -13.41 13.97 2.72
CA PHE A 418 -13.91 14.09 4.09
C PHE A 418 -15.20 14.91 4.14
N LEU A 419 -15.22 16.08 3.49
CA LEU A 419 -16.41 16.92 3.42
C LEU A 419 -17.57 16.22 2.72
N GLY A 420 -17.29 15.43 1.68
CA GLY A 420 -18.28 14.60 0.99
C GLY A 420 -18.90 13.55 1.89
N ILE A 421 -18.11 12.92 2.77
CA ILE A 421 -18.62 11.95 3.76
C ILE A 421 -19.52 12.65 4.78
N VAL A 422 -19.13 13.84 5.26
CA VAL A 422 -19.95 14.63 6.18
C VAL A 422 -21.26 15.04 5.50
N ALA A 423 -21.20 15.54 4.28
CA ALA A 423 -22.37 15.92 3.49
C ALA A 423 -23.32 14.73 3.28
N GLN A 424 -22.80 13.57 2.86
CA GLN A 424 -23.60 12.35 2.69
C GLN A 424 -24.25 11.88 4.01
N GLY A 425 -23.52 12.02 5.13
CA GLY A 425 -24.04 11.73 6.46
C GLY A 425 -25.19 12.65 6.87
N LEU A 426 -25.07 13.95 6.60
CA LEU A 426 -26.13 14.93 6.83
C LEU A 426 -27.36 14.65 5.96
N THR A 427 -27.18 14.39 4.66
CA THR A 427 -28.28 13.99 3.77
C THR A 427 -28.97 12.72 4.27
N SER A 428 -28.20 11.73 4.71
CA SER A 428 -28.76 10.49 5.28
C SER A 428 -29.55 10.74 6.57
N HIS A 429 -29.10 11.67 7.40
CA HIS A 429 -29.83 12.08 8.61
C HIS A 429 -31.13 12.81 8.25
N LEU A 430 -31.12 13.72 7.29
CA LEU A 430 -32.32 14.42 6.83
C LEU A 430 -33.35 13.44 6.24
N LEU A 431 -32.90 12.50 5.40
CA LEU A 431 -33.76 11.46 4.82
C LEU A 431 -34.32 10.49 5.87
N SER A 432 -33.70 10.38 7.06
CA SER A 432 -34.23 9.55 8.15
C SER A 432 -35.46 10.16 8.84
N HIS A 433 -35.71 11.45 8.64
CA HIS A 433 -36.90 12.15 9.14
C HIS A 433 -38.10 12.11 8.17
N LEU A 434 -37.96 11.44 7.02
CA LEU A 434 -39.07 11.27 6.09
C LEU A 434 -40.17 10.39 6.71
N PRO A 435 -41.46 10.66 6.41
CA PRO A 435 -42.58 9.94 6.99
C PRO A 435 -42.71 8.49 6.53
N PHE A 436 -41.94 8.07 5.52
CA PHE A 436 -41.92 6.71 4.99
C PHE A 436 -40.50 6.12 4.95
N PRO A 437 -40.33 4.82 5.22
CA PRO A 437 -39.04 4.17 5.12
C PRO A 437 -38.63 4.00 3.66
N LEU A 438 -37.47 4.54 3.28
CA LEU A 438 -36.92 4.34 1.94
C LEU A 438 -36.50 2.87 1.73
N PRO A 439 -36.84 2.25 0.59
CA PRO A 439 -36.46 0.88 0.28
C PRO A 439 -34.93 0.74 0.14
N LYS A 440 -34.41 -0.46 0.45
CA LYS A 440 -32.96 -0.73 0.50
C LYS A 440 -32.28 -0.45 -0.84
N TRP A 441 -32.88 -0.87 -1.96
CA TRP A 441 -32.30 -0.67 -3.29
C TRP A 441 -32.11 0.83 -3.59
N LEU A 442 -33.08 1.68 -3.21
CA LEU A 442 -33.01 3.12 -3.46
C LEU A 442 -31.91 3.77 -2.64
N LYS A 443 -31.73 3.37 -1.38
CA LYS A 443 -30.59 3.81 -0.54
C LYS A 443 -29.26 3.40 -1.15
N GLN A 444 -29.14 2.14 -1.61
CA GLN A 444 -27.91 1.62 -2.19
C GLN A 444 -27.54 2.30 -3.51
N TRP A 445 -28.49 2.49 -4.41
CA TRP A 445 -28.26 3.21 -5.67
C TRP A 445 -28.03 4.70 -5.43
N GLY A 446 -28.70 5.33 -4.46
CA GLY A 446 -28.41 6.69 -4.02
C GLY A 446 -26.98 6.85 -3.50
N ASN A 447 -26.49 5.89 -2.71
CA ASN A 447 -25.10 5.86 -2.24
C ASN A 447 -24.10 5.77 -3.39
N VAL A 448 -24.35 4.89 -4.38
CA VAL A 448 -23.50 4.74 -5.56
C VAL A 448 -23.53 5.99 -6.42
N ALA A 449 -24.71 6.52 -6.72
CA ALA A 449 -24.87 7.74 -7.52
C ALA A 449 -24.15 8.93 -6.87
N PHE A 450 -24.35 9.15 -5.56
CA PHE A 450 -23.63 10.19 -4.83
C PHE A 450 -22.12 9.99 -4.91
N THR A 451 -21.64 8.77 -4.68
CA THR A 451 -20.19 8.46 -4.71
C THR A 451 -19.58 8.73 -6.08
N ILE A 452 -20.22 8.25 -7.16
CA ILE A 452 -19.73 8.43 -8.53
C ILE A 452 -19.75 9.92 -8.89
N THR A 453 -20.84 10.62 -8.65
CA THR A 453 -20.95 12.06 -8.93
C THR A 453 -19.92 12.85 -8.15
N TRP A 454 -19.75 12.58 -6.85
CA TRP A 454 -18.76 13.27 -6.02
C TRP A 454 -17.32 13.07 -6.53
N ILE A 455 -16.96 11.83 -6.88
CA ILE A 455 -15.64 11.51 -7.43
C ILE A 455 -15.44 12.12 -8.82
N LEU A 456 -16.46 12.18 -9.68
CA LEU A 456 -16.33 12.82 -10.99
C LEU A 456 -16.21 14.34 -10.89
N LEU A 457 -16.83 14.97 -9.89
CA LEU A 457 -16.74 16.42 -9.65
C LEU A 457 -15.39 16.80 -9.04
N THR A 458 -14.90 16.02 -8.08
CA THR A 458 -13.65 16.32 -7.34
C THR A 458 -12.40 15.73 -7.99
N GLY A 459 -12.56 14.65 -8.77
CA GLY A 459 -11.51 13.91 -9.45
C GLY A 459 -10.55 14.73 -10.33
N PRO A 460 -10.99 15.77 -11.07
CA PRO A 460 -10.11 16.63 -11.84
C PRO A 460 -8.92 17.18 -11.05
N LEU A 461 -9.11 17.50 -9.77
CA LEU A 461 -8.09 18.11 -8.93
C LEU A 461 -6.84 17.22 -8.81
N VAL A 462 -7.03 15.91 -8.69
CA VAL A 462 -5.93 14.94 -8.59
C VAL A 462 -5.54 14.40 -9.98
N ALA A 463 -6.51 14.17 -10.86
CA ALA A 463 -6.29 13.60 -12.18
C ALA A 463 -5.44 14.52 -13.07
N ASN A 464 -5.77 15.82 -13.10
CA ASN A 464 -5.05 16.81 -13.90
C ASN A 464 -3.63 17.00 -13.37
N ASP A 465 -3.46 16.97 -12.05
CA ASP A 465 -2.16 17.11 -11.40
C ASP A 465 -1.24 15.92 -11.74
N PHE A 466 -1.75 14.69 -11.65
CA PHE A 466 -1.03 13.48 -12.07
C PHE A 466 -0.62 13.52 -13.53
N SER A 467 -1.50 14.01 -14.40
CA SER A 467 -1.21 14.20 -15.81
C SER A 467 -0.13 15.26 -16.03
N ARG A 468 -0.25 16.46 -15.46
CA ARG A 468 0.76 17.54 -15.57
C ARG A 468 2.14 17.07 -15.12
N GLY A 469 2.19 16.48 -13.93
CA GLY A 469 3.40 15.92 -13.37
C GLY A 469 3.97 14.75 -14.20
N GLY A 470 3.13 14.14 -15.04
CA GLY A 470 3.50 13.08 -15.97
C GLY A 470 3.68 11.72 -15.32
N ILE A 471 2.97 11.42 -14.22
CA ILE A 471 2.96 10.06 -13.62
C ILE A 471 2.70 9.00 -14.69
N TRP A 472 1.78 9.30 -15.61
CA TRP A 472 1.35 8.38 -16.67
C TRP A 472 2.38 8.20 -17.78
N LEU A 473 3.45 8.99 -17.82
CA LEU A 473 4.57 8.79 -18.74
C LEU A 473 5.51 7.68 -18.28
N PHE A 474 5.50 7.33 -17.00
CA PHE A 474 6.28 6.22 -16.48
C PHE A 474 5.78 4.89 -17.06
N GLU A 475 6.71 3.97 -17.34
CA GLU A 475 6.40 2.64 -17.88
C GLU A 475 6.33 1.62 -16.74
N PRO A 476 5.13 1.19 -16.32
CA PRO A 476 5.00 0.31 -15.15
C PRO A 476 5.29 -1.16 -15.45
N VAL A 477 5.30 -1.56 -16.72
CA VAL A 477 5.46 -2.95 -17.17
C VAL A 477 6.76 -3.10 -17.99
N PRO A 478 7.57 -4.14 -17.74
CA PRO A 478 8.79 -4.38 -18.52
C PRO A 478 8.50 -4.90 -19.92
N ILE A 479 7.44 -5.70 -20.08
CA ILE A 479 7.07 -6.35 -21.34
C ILE A 479 5.61 -6.07 -21.65
N SER A 480 5.31 -5.58 -22.86
CA SER A 480 3.96 -5.33 -23.34
C SER A 480 3.62 -6.29 -24.48
N PRO A 481 2.83 -7.35 -24.22
CA PRO A 481 2.33 -8.21 -25.28
C PRO A 481 1.53 -7.42 -26.33
N LEU A 482 0.71 -6.46 -25.90
CA LEU A 482 -0.14 -5.70 -26.83
C LEU A 482 0.67 -4.79 -27.76
N ARG A 483 1.74 -4.13 -27.26
CA ARG A 483 2.66 -3.39 -28.15
C ARG A 483 3.36 -4.34 -29.11
N GLY A 484 3.76 -5.51 -28.62
CA GLY A 484 4.37 -6.57 -29.42
C GLY A 484 3.50 -7.10 -30.57
N PHE A 485 2.17 -7.11 -30.39
CA PHE A 485 1.19 -7.44 -31.44
C PHE A 485 0.85 -6.26 -32.37
N GLY A 486 1.53 -5.12 -32.25
CA GLY A 486 1.33 -3.96 -33.13
C GLY A 486 0.24 -2.97 -32.66
N PHE A 487 -0.28 -3.10 -31.43
CA PHE A 487 -1.20 -2.11 -30.87
C PHE A 487 -0.48 -0.89 -30.26
N GLY A 488 0.87 -0.91 -30.21
CA GLY A 488 1.71 0.19 -29.75
C GLY A 488 1.88 1.31 -30.78
N THR A 489 2.76 2.28 -30.49
CA THR A 489 3.21 3.21 -31.53
C THR A 489 4.16 2.51 -32.52
N PRO A 490 4.32 2.99 -33.77
CA PRO A 490 5.09 2.29 -34.81
C PRO A 490 6.52 1.86 -34.42
N ASP A 491 7.17 2.61 -33.51
CA ASP A 491 8.56 2.34 -33.07
C ASP A 491 8.64 1.48 -31.80
N GLU A 492 7.52 0.92 -31.30
CA GLU A 492 7.48 0.17 -30.05
C GLU A 492 7.49 -1.34 -30.26
N GLY A 493 8.47 -2.00 -29.62
CA GLY A 493 8.52 -3.46 -29.52
C GLY A 493 7.88 -4.02 -28.25
N TRP A 494 8.07 -5.32 -28.04
CA TRP A 494 7.62 -6.05 -26.86
C TRP A 494 8.26 -5.54 -25.56
N TRP A 495 9.49 -5.05 -25.64
CA TRP A 495 10.28 -4.59 -24.50
C TRP A 495 10.02 -3.10 -24.24
N CYS A 496 9.60 -2.76 -23.02
CA CYS A 496 9.18 -1.39 -22.68
C CYS A 496 10.25 -0.62 -21.87
N TRP A 497 11.03 -1.31 -21.06
CA TRP A 497 12.02 -0.69 -20.16
C TRP A 497 13.35 -0.42 -20.86
N HIS A 498 13.66 0.85 -21.09
CA HIS A 498 14.90 1.25 -21.76
C HIS A 498 15.79 2.04 -20.80
N GLY A 499 17.11 1.99 -21.03
CA GLY A 499 18.08 2.73 -20.23
C GLY A 499 18.53 2.03 -18.95
N LYS A 500 19.18 2.79 -18.07
CA LYS A 500 19.72 2.29 -16.78
C LYS A 500 18.78 2.72 -15.66
N TRP A 501 18.42 1.79 -14.79
CA TRP A 501 17.64 2.04 -13.56
C TRP A 501 18.49 2.51 -12.40
N PHE A 502 19.76 2.09 -12.40
CA PHE A 502 20.73 2.40 -11.36
C PHE A 502 22.04 2.83 -11.99
N ARG A 503 22.71 3.80 -11.37
CA ARG A 503 24.02 4.27 -11.79
C ARG A 503 24.89 4.54 -10.56
N MET A 504 26.18 4.21 -10.66
CA MET A 504 27.13 4.65 -9.64
C MET A 504 27.33 6.16 -9.76
N TRP A 505 26.98 6.89 -8.70
CA TRP A 505 27.15 8.33 -8.62
C TRP A 505 28.43 8.64 -7.85
N LYS A 506 29.33 9.38 -8.50
CA LYS A 506 30.57 9.88 -7.92
C LYS A 506 30.43 11.39 -7.75
N GLY A 507 29.91 11.82 -6.61
CA GLY A 507 29.98 13.24 -6.24
C GLY A 507 31.42 13.68 -5.93
N GLU A 508 31.60 14.98 -5.69
CA GLU A 508 32.90 15.57 -5.38
C GLU A 508 33.46 15.04 -4.05
N LYS A 509 32.58 14.84 -3.06
CA LYS A 509 32.96 14.39 -1.72
C LYS A 509 32.69 12.90 -1.53
N TRP A 510 33.44 12.25 -0.64
CA TRP A 510 33.33 10.79 -0.43
C TRP A 510 31.94 10.37 0.05
N TRP A 511 31.27 11.21 0.85
CA TRP A 511 29.89 10.97 1.31
C TRP A 511 28.82 11.28 0.26
N GLN A 512 29.19 11.82 -0.90
CA GLN A 512 28.30 11.98 -2.04
C GLN A 512 28.44 10.81 -3.03
N ARG A 513 29.11 9.71 -2.63
CA ARG A 513 29.23 8.51 -3.46
C ARG A 513 28.14 7.51 -3.10
N GLY A 514 27.49 6.93 -4.10
CA GLY A 514 26.48 5.90 -3.87
C GLY A 514 25.78 5.44 -5.14
N ILE A 515 24.70 4.69 -4.97
CA ILE A 515 23.88 4.21 -6.08
C ILE A 515 22.77 5.23 -6.33
N GLN A 516 22.85 5.94 -7.44
CA GLN A 516 21.75 6.78 -7.92
C GLN A 516 20.64 5.90 -8.46
N ILE A 517 19.42 6.20 -8.01
CA ILE A 517 18.18 5.66 -8.55
C ILE A 517 17.74 6.64 -9.64
N LEU A 518 17.66 6.17 -10.89
CA LEU A 518 17.38 6.99 -12.07
C LEU A 518 15.90 7.17 -12.31
#